data_AF-A0A937VVF9-F1
#
_entry.id   AF-A0A937VVF9-F1
#
_cell.length_a   1.000
_cell.length_b   1.000
_cell.length_c   1.000
_cell.angle_alpha   90.00
_cell.angle_beta   90.00
_cell.angle_gamma   90.00
#
_symmetry.space_group_name_H-M   'P 1'
#
loop_
_entity.id
_entity.type
_entity.pdbx_description
1 polymer ?
#
loop_
_entity_poly.entity_id
_entity_poly.type
_entity_poly.pdbx_seq_one_letter_code
_entity_poly.pdbx_strand_id
1 'polypeptide(L)'
;MNELLKKFHLIFSSGPKEIIKHLQAYSKKLRSIDCPKASKDLLKRIDKYQSDLKTYGIPPFLELKEVNEYMQTGVFLKPDAKGIKKGSFIGIYTGEYEIVLETETKGNHYAYDVAPGISIQKGLLKFVRSKGKNLSTKEKYSIQTNAVNKGNFTRYINHSSVDTNIEAMTRKLPDGTIEVCLFTTKKILPGEQLLSSYGGQYWSVLPIIPEPIYAKSYTLSSDGKIIKNEIPIEGRANFNDPKLIDLRNALELGIDELPNGLKRTTSYKKIKEVPPSLDKKIEQFEDEILERGMPLNLELISCSSILHFDLILSKKAKKIKKGSFVGVYGGRWNLSEKPLSHDIQSGIKYKDKHLVLRQDKSFNFSKMISSSEHGNLKTSLYKRSDRNELILVISALRDILPGERLSVKCKDIRDQ
;
A
#
# COMPACT_ATOMS: atom_id res chain seq x y z
N MET A 1 8.52 24.03 24.61
CA MET A 1 7.30 24.12 23.78
C MET A 1 7.48 25.03 22.55
N ASN A 2 8.05 26.24 22.68
CA ASN A 2 8.20 27.18 21.55
C ASN A 2 9.12 26.73 20.39
N GLU A 3 10.16 25.92 20.62
CA GLU A 3 10.98 25.40 19.52
C GLU A 3 10.33 24.24 18.74
N LEU A 4 9.54 23.41 19.42
CA LEU A 4 8.77 22.34 18.78
C LEU A 4 7.70 22.93 17.87
N LEU A 5 7.04 24.02 18.28
CA LEU A 5 6.07 24.73 17.45
C LEU A 5 6.70 25.29 16.18
N LYS A 6 7.92 25.86 16.25
CA LYS A 6 8.63 26.36 15.05
C LYS A 6 8.80 25.29 13.97
N LYS A 7 8.91 24.02 14.34
CA LYS A 7 9.07 22.89 13.40
C LYS A 7 7.83 22.60 12.55
N PHE A 8 6.63 23.07 12.90
CA PHE A 8 5.38 22.70 12.22
C PHE A 8 4.83 23.72 11.22
N HIS A 9 5.56 24.81 10.93
CA HIS A 9 5.05 25.91 10.11
C HIS A 9 5.15 25.70 8.60
N LEU A 10 5.48 24.49 8.14
CA LEU A 10 5.50 24.24 6.70
C LEU A 10 4.06 24.17 6.19
N ILE A 11 3.63 25.26 5.53
CA ILE A 11 2.26 25.40 5.02
C ILE A 11 2.06 24.62 3.72
N PHE A 12 3.09 24.63 2.87
CA PHE A 12 3.15 23.94 1.59
C PHE A 12 4.48 23.23 1.45
N SER A 13 4.51 22.19 0.64
CA SER A 13 5.73 21.47 0.33
C SER A 13 6.75 22.41 -0.33
N SER A 14 8.04 22.17 -0.06
CA SER A 14 9.11 23.06 -0.51
C SER A 14 10.22 22.26 -1.20
N GLY A 15 11.00 22.88 -2.09
CA GLY A 15 12.11 22.19 -2.73
C GLY A 15 12.88 23.11 -3.69
N PRO A 16 13.92 22.61 -4.36
CA PRO A 16 14.62 23.35 -5.40
C PRO A 16 13.66 23.91 -6.45
N LYS A 17 13.88 25.16 -6.87
CA LYS A 17 13.00 25.87 -7.82
C LYS A 17 12.83 25.10 -9.13
N GLU A 18 13.86 24.39 -9.56
CA GLU A 18 13.87 23.57 -10.76
C GLU A 18 12.92 22.37 -10.65
N ILE A 19 12.85 21.72 -9.48
CA ILE A 19 11.91 20.62 -9.22
C ILE A 19 10.48 21.17 -9.21
N ILE A 20 10.23 22.28 -8.51
CA ILE A 20 8.90 22.91 -8.46
C ILE A 20 8.43 23.32 -9.87
N LYS A 21 9.31 23.95 -10.67
CA LYS A 21 9.00 24.33 -12.05
C LYS A 21 8.71 23.09 -12.92
N HIS A 22 9.45 22.00 -12.73
CA HIS A 22 9.19 20.75 -13.43
C HIS A 22 7.82 20.16 -13.04
N LEU A 23 7.49 20.15 -11.74
CA LEU A 23 6.21 19.69 -11.22
C LEU A 23 5.04 20.52 -11.76
N GLN A 24 5.17 21.85 -11.81
CA GLN A 24 4.18 22.75 -12.41
C GLN A 24 4.01 22.51 -13.92
N ALA A 25 5.09 22.18 -14.64
CA ALA A 25 5.00 21.82 -16.06
C ALA A 25 4.32 20.46 -16.26
N TYR A 26 4.61 19.50 -15.39
CA TYR A 26 3.95 18.19 -15.37
C TYR A 26 2.46 18.30 -15.07
N SER A 27 2.07 19.09 -14.07
CA SER A 27 0.67 19.24 -13.64
C SER A 27 -0.25 19.83 -14.71
N LYS A 28 0.30 20.59 -15.66
CA LYS A 28 -0.42 21.09 -16.84
C LYS A 28 -0.80 19.98 -17.83
N LYS A 29 -0.04 18.87 -17.85
CA LYS A 29 -0.27 17.71 -18.72
C LYS A 29 -1.23 16.68 -18.11
N LEU A 30 -1.43 16.71 -16.80
CA LEU A 30 -2.34 15.79 -16.11
C LEU A 30 -3.79 16.06 -16.46
N ARG A 31 -4.54 14.98 -16.70
CA ARG A 31 -6.00 15.04 -16.84
C ARG A 31 -6.61 15.36 -15.48
N SER A 32 -7.80 15.95 -15.49
CA SER A 32 -8.53 16.28 -14.25
C SER A 32 -8.90 15.06 -13.41
N ILE A 33 -9.03 13.88 -14.03
CA ILE A 33 -9.29 12.62 -13.33
C ILE A 33 -8.05 12.09 -12.59
N ASP A 34 -6.85 12.33 -13.12
CA ASP A 34 -5.60 11.85 -12.54
C ASP A 34 -5.15 12.74 -11.37
N CYS A 35 -5.38 14.06 -11.49
CA CYS A 35 -5.13 15.02 -10.41
C CYS A 35 -6.17 16.14 -10.46
N PRO A 36 -7.26 16.03 -9.68
CA PRO A 36 -8.31 17.04 -9.64
C PRO A 36 -7.77 18.40 -9.20
N LYS A 37 -8.28 19.46 -9.85
CA LYS A 37 -8.05 20.83 -9.37
C LYS A 37 -8.71 21.02 -8.01
N ALA A 38 -8.06 21.78 -7.13
CA ALA A 38 -8.68 22.20 -5.89
C ALA A 38 -9.96 23.01 -6.17
N SER A 39 -11.05 22.65 -5.51
CA SER A 39 -12.31 23.40 -5.63
C SER A 39 -12.20 24.74 -4.89
N LYS A 40 -13.08 25.70 -5.21
CA LYS A 40 -13.15 26.98 -4.47
C LYS A 40 -13.38 26.78 -2.98
N ASP A 41 -14.19 25.79 -2.59
CA ASP A 41 -14.43 25.46 -1.18
C ASP A 41 -13.15 24.91 -0.51
N LEU A 42 -12.44 24.01 -1.19
CA LEU A 42 -11.16 23.50 -0.68
C LEU A 42 -10.13 24.61 -0.49
N LEU A 43 -10.03 25.55 -1.45
CA LEU A 43 -9.10 26.68 -1.34
C LEU A 43 -9.40 27.54 -0.11
N LYS A 44 -10.68 27.86 0.15
CA LYS A 44 -11.07 28.59 1.38
C LYS A 44 -10.68 27.84 2.66
N ARG A 45 -10.82 26.50 2.66
CA ARG A 45 -10.42 25.67 3.80
C ARG A 45 -8.91 25.61 3.97
N ILE A 46 -8.16 25.59 2.86
CA ILE A 46 -6.70 25.72 2.87
C ILE A 46 -6.33 27.06 3.50
N ASP A 47 -6.89 28.18 3.03
CA ASP A 47 -6.57 29.51 3.58
C ASP A 47 -6.80 29.59 5.10
N LYS A 48 -7.95 29.08 5.57
CA LYS A 48 -8.22 28.98 7.01
C LYS A 48 -7.18 28.13 7.73
N TYR A 49 -6.89 26.95 7.18
CA TYR A 49 -5.87 26.04 7.72
C TYR A 49 -4.48 26.70 7.80
N GLN A 50 -4.08 27.51 6.83
CA GLN A 50 -2.82 28.24 6.89
C GLN A 50 -2.80 29.24 8.04
N SER A 51 -3.91 29.93 8.26
CA SER A 51 -4.05 30.84 9.39
C SER A 51 -3.90 30.09 10.71
N ASP A 52 -4.61 28.97 10.86
CA ASP A 52 -4.54 28.14 12.07
C ASP A 52 -3.11 27.62 12.30
N LEU A 53 -2.41 27.15 11.26
CA LEU A 53 -1.01 26.73 11.36
C LEU A 53 -0.06 27.85 11.75
N LYS A 54 -0.23 29.06 11.20
CA LYS A 54 0.63 30.20 11.54
C LYS A 54 0.45 30.63 12.99
N THR A 55 -0.78 30.56 13.50
CA THR A 55 -1.10 31.01 14.86
C THR A 55 -0.79 29.94 15.91
N TYR A 56 -1.12 28.69 15.64
CA TYR A 56 -1.12 27.61 16.65
C TYR A 56 -0.12 26.48 16.35
N GLY A 57 0.48 26.44 15.16
CA GLY A 57 1.35 25.34 14.69
C GLY A 57 0.61 24.05 14.30
N ILE A 58 -0.62 23.86 14.80
CA ILE A 58 -1.53 22.75 14.51
C ILE A 58 -2.97 23.28 14.61
N PRO A 59 -3.95 22.77 13.84
CA PRO A 59 -5.34 23.17 14.02
C PRO A 59 -5.80 23.03 15.49
N PRO A 60 -6.46 24.03 16.07
CA PRO A 60 -6.67 24.13 17.52
C PRO A 60 -7.54 23.02 18.12
N PHE A 61 -8.29 22.29 17.28
CA PHE A 61 -9.10 21.14 17.65
C PHE A 61 -8.32 19.81 17.63
N LEU A 62 -7.05 19.81 17.20
CA LEU A 62 -6.17 18.64 17.19
C LEU A 62 -5.08 18.77 18.24
N GLU A 63 -4.51 17.64 18.62
CA GLU A 63 -3.38 17.56 19.56
C GLU A 63 -2.40 16.45 19.15
N LEU A 64 -1.11 16.66 19.44
CA LEU A 64 -0.07 15.65 19.29
C LEU A 64 0.19 14.98 20.64
N LYS A 65 0.26 13.64 20.64
CA LYS A 65 0.62 12.86 21.83
C LYS A 65 1.54 11.71 21.48
N GLU A 66 2.46 11.43 22.38
CA GLU A 66 3.23 10.19 22.36
C GLU A 66 2.30 9.00 22.64
N VAL A 67 2.29 8.02 21.75
CA VAL A 67 1.41 6.86 21.75
C VAL A 67 2.09 5.68 22.45
N ASN A 68 3.26 5.29 21.95
CA ASN A 68 4.17 4.27 22.51
C ASN A 68 5.52 4.35 21.78
N GLU A 69 6.49 3.54 22.20
CA GLU A 69 7.85 3.51 21.63
C GLU A 69 7.91 3.15 20.13
N TYR A 70 6.94 2.40 19.61
CA TYR A 70 6.92 1.93 18.22
C TYR A 70 6.20 2.91 17.29
N MET A 71 5.06 3.46 17.72
CA MET A 71 4.24 4.42 16.97
C MET A 71 4.68 5.86 17.16
N GLN A 72 5.53 6.13 18.16
CA GLN A 72 6.01 7.46 18.51
C GLN A 72 4.85 8.44 18.73
N THR A 73 4.81 9.56 18.01
CA THR A 73 3.79 10.59 18.16
C THR A 73 2.63 10.37 17.20
N GLY A 74 1.39 10.48 17.70
CA GLY A 74 0.15 10.44 16.92
C GLY A 74 -0.60 11.78 16.96
N VAL A 75 -1.49 11.98 15.98
CA VAL A 75 -2.42 13.12 15.93
C VAL A 75 -3.80 12.67 16.41
N PHE A 76 -4.41 13.43 17.31
CA PHE A 76 -5.71 13.12 17.91
C PHE A 76 -6.69 14.27 17.77
N LEU A 77 -7.99 13.95 17.67
CA LEU A 77 -9.05 14.92 17.88
C LEU A 77 -9.19 15.19 19.38
N LYS A 78 -9.15 16.45 19.82
CA LYS A 78 -9.28 16.77 21.24
C LYS A 78 -10.61 16.27 21.83
N PRO A 79 -10.65 15.82 23.09
CA PRO A 79 -11.86 15.31 23.73
C PRO A 79 -13.02 16.33 23.82
N ASP A 80 -12.70 17.61 23.92
CA ASP A 80 -13.65 18.73 24.01
C ASP A 80 -14.06 19.28 22.63
N ALA A 81 -13.44 18.80 21.54
CA ALA A 81 -13.76 19.23 20.20
C ALA A 81 -15.08 18.64 19.70
N LYS A 82 -15.69 19.30 18.70
CA LYS A 82 -16.80 18.70 17.95
C LYS A 82 -16.27 17.62 17.02
N GLY A 83 -17.01 16.51 16.92
CA GLY A 83 -16.69 15.44 15.97
C GLY A 83 -16.56 15.95 14.53
N ILE A 84 -15.55 15.47 13.81
CA ILE A 84 -15.28 15.88 12.43
C ILE A 84 -16.11 15.04 11.47
N LYS A 85 -16.85 15.66 10.55
CA LYS A 85 -17.70 14.97 9.58
C LYS A 85 -16.85 14.25 8.52
N LYS A 86 -17.39 13.18 7.91
CA LYS A 86 -16.80 12.54 6.72
C LYS A 86 -16.60 13.55 5.58
N GLY A 87 -15.50 13.43 4.84
CA GLY A 87 -15.12 14.29 3.71
C GLY A 87 -14.60 15.67 4.15
N SER A 88 -14.35 15.87 5.45
CA SER A 88 -13.76 17.12 5.94
C SER A 88 -12.28 17.18 5.58
N PHE A 89 -11.80 18.38 5.27
CA PHE A 89 -10.38 18.63 5.04
C PHE A 89 -9.66 18.75 6.39
N ILE A 90 -8.54 18.05 6.54
CA ILE A 90 -7.72 18.06 7.76
C ILE A 90 -6.49 18.94 7.61
N GLY A 91 -5.82 18.87 6.47
CA GLY A 91 -4.59 19.61 6.21
C GLY A 91 -3.87 19.15 4.96
N ILE A 92 -2.72 19.77 4.70
CA ILE A 92 -1.81 19.39 3.62
C ILE A 92 -0.67 18.57 4.25
N TYR A 93 -0.39 17.40 3.68
CA TYR A 93 0.83 16.68 3.96
C TYR A 93 1.99 17.38 3.28
N THR A 94 2.80 18.08 4.08
CA THR A 94 3.90 18.89 3.58
C THR A 94 5.25 18.25 3.85
N GLY A 95 6.17 18.41 2.91
CA GLY A 95 7.54 17.96 3.06
C GLY A 95 8.49 18.68 2.11
N GLU A 96 9.65 18.09 1.91
CA GLU A 96 10.57 18.48 0.86
C GLU A 96 10.28 17.70 -0.41
N TYR A 97 10.20 18.40 -1.54
CA TYR A 97 10.13 17.75 -2.84
C TYR A 97 11.48 17.13 -3.19
N GLU A 98 11.48 15.83 -3.42
CA GLU A 98 12.65 15.09 -3.89
C GLU A 98 12.33 14.32 -5.17
N ILE A 99 13.34 14.11 -6.01
CA ILE A 99 13.25 13.20 -7.15
C ILE A 99 13.90 11.89 -6.75
N VAL A 100 13.20 10.79 -6.94
CA VAL A 100 13.70 9.43 -6.71
C VAL A 100 13.52 8.59 -7.97
N LEU A 101 14.32 7.53 -8.11
CA LEU A 101 14.03 6.50 -9.12
C LEU A 101 12.69 5.85 -8.78
N GLU A 102 11.86 5.59 -9.78
CA GLU A 102 10.53 5.01 -9.54
C GLU A 102 10.63 3.62 -8.86
N THR A 103 11.68 2.87 -9.15
CA THR A 103 11.98 1.58 -8.51
C THR A 103 12.44 1.71 -7.05
N GLU A 104 12.91 2.88 -6.63
CA GLU A 104 13.35 3.19 -5.27
C GLU A 104 12.28 3.89 -4.42
N THR A 105 11.09 4.15 -4.99
CA THR A 105 9.95 4.72 -4.25
C THR A 105 9.48 3.81 -3.10
N LYS A 106 9.78 2.51 -3.19
CA LYS A 106 9.46 1.49 -2.18
C LYS A 106 10.31 1.70 -0.92
N GLY A 107 9.66 2.03 0.20
CA GLY A 107 10.30 2.07 1.52
C GLY A 107 10.63 3.46 2.07
N ASN A 108 10.10 4.55 1.50
CA ASN A 108 10.20 5.86 2.15
C ASN A 108 8.94 6.17 2.99
N HIS A 109 9.01 5.81 4.28
CA HIS A 109 7.93 5.85 5.28
C HIS A 109 7.26 7.21 5.49
N TYR A 110 7.86 8.28 5.00
CA TYR A 110 7.37 9.65 5.17
C TYR A 110 7.23 10.36 3.83
N ALA A 111 6.97 9.62 2.74
CA ALA A 111 6.86 10.21 1.42
C ALA A 111 5.57 9.81 0.70
N TYR A 112 4.97 10.78 0.02
CA TYR A 112 3.87 10.57 -0.91
C TYR A 112 4.29 10.96 -2.32
N ASP A 113 4.03 10.10 -3.30
CA ASP A 113 4.22 10.41 -4.71
C ASP A 113 3.24 11.51 -5.15
N VAL A 114 3.76 12.59 -5.74
CA VAL A 114 2.95 13.66 -6.35
C VAL A 114 3.07 13.67 -7.88
N ALA A 115 4.10 13.03 -8.43
CA ALA A 115 4.28 12.85 -9.87
C ALA A 115 5.05 11.56 -10.17
N PRO A 116 4.40 10.38 -10.14
CA PRO A 116 5.01 9.11 -10.50
C PRO A 116 5.20 8.97 -12.03
N GLY A 117 6.10 8.06 -12.45
CA GLY A 117 6.32 7.68 -13.84
C GLY A 117 6.89 8.77 -14.76
N ILE A 118 7.53 9.80 -14.22
CA ILE A 118 8.01 10.95 -15.00
C ILE A 118 9.37 10.68 -15.65
N SER A 119 9.59 11.34 -16.79
CA SER A 119 10.91 11.46 -17.40
C SER A 119 11.47 12.84 -17.11
N ILE A 120 12.69 12.90 -16.60
CA ILE A 120 13.35 14.16 -16.20
C ILE A 120 14.42 14.58 -17.19
N GLN A 121 14.71 15.88 -17.23
CA GLN A 121 15.78 16.44 -18.05
C GLN A 121 17.16 16.19 -17.41
N LYS A 122 18.22 16.19 -18.21
CA LYS A 122 19.61 15.99 -17.74
C LYS A 122 19.99 16.92 -16.58
N GLY A 123 19.55 18.18 -16.62
CA GLY A 123 19.80 19.15 -15.55
C GLY A 123 19.15 18.85 -14.20
N LEU A 124 18.14 17.96 -14.17
CA LEU A 124 17.47 17.53 -12.94
C LEU A 124 18.10 16.28 -12.32
N LEU A 125 18.96 15.55 -13.05
CA LEU A 125 19.61 14.35 -12.53
C LEU A 125 20.43 14.62 -11.26
N LYS A 126 21.02 15.82 -11.15
CA LYS A 126 21.76 16.26 -9.95
C LYS A 126 20.90 16.37 -8.67
N PHE A 127 19.59 16.39 -8.81
CA PHE A 127 18.64 16.45 -7.69
C PHE A 127 18.01 15.08 -7.38
N VAL A 128 18.35 14.04 -8.15
CA VAL A 128 17.87 12.70 -7.87
C VAL A 128 18.59 12.19 -6.64
N ARG A 129 17.81 11.80 -5.62
CA ARG A 129 18.31 11.15 -4.43
C ARG A 129 18.56 9.69 -4.74
N SER A 130 19.77 9.37 -5.19
CA SER A 130 20.20 7.99 -5.40
C SER A 130 21.64 7.80 -4.93
N LYS A 131 21.92 6.70 -4.24
CA LYS A 131 23.27 6.37 -3.76
C LYS A 131 23.97 5.47 -4.78
N GLY A 132 25.04 5.98 -5.40
CA GLY A 132 26.00 5.16 -6.16
C GLY A 132 25.49 4.58 -7.48
N LYS A 133 24.39 5.09 -8.05
CA LYS A 133 23.87 4.62 -9.34
C LYS A 133 24.23 5.55 -10.50
N ASN A 134 24.44 4.96 -11.67
CA ASN A 134 24.58 5.68 -12.92
C ASN A 134 23.21 6.14 -13.42
N LEU A 135 22.82 7.36 -13.03
CA LEU A 135 21.53 7.95 -13.37
C LEU A 135 21.39 8.23 -14.87
N SER A 136 20.21 7.97 -15.44
CA SER A 136 19.95 8.16 -16.86
C SER A 136 18.58 8.79 -17.13
N THR A 137 18.53 9.76 -18.06
CA THR A 137 17.25 10.35 -18.54
C THR A 137 16.30 9.35 -19.21
N LYS A 138 16.76 8.13 -19.52
CA LYS A 138 15.93 7.05 -20.07
C LYS A 138 15.10 6.34 -19.01
N GLU A 139 15.47 6.47 -17.74
CA GLU A 139 14.76 5.86 -16.62
C GLU A 139 13.47 6.62 -16.28
N LYS A 140 12.66 5.98 -15.45
CA LYS A 140 11.47 6.58 -14.85
C LYS A 140 11.74 6.99 -13.42
N TYR A 141 11.21 8.15 -13.07
CA TYR A 141 11.41 8.80 -11.79
C TYR A 141 10.06 9.15 -11.18
N SER A 142 10.06 9.43 -9.88
CA SER A 142 8.94 10.03 -9.17
C SER A 142 9.37 11.32 -8.48
N ILE A 143 8.50 12.34 -8.46
CA ILE A 143 8.62 13.42 -7.48
C ILE A 143 7.75 13.07 -6.28
N GLN A 144 8.37 13.09 -5.10
CA GLN A 144 7.74 12.80 -3.83
C GLN A 144 7.72 14.01 -2.91
N THR A 145 6.71 14.07 -2.04
CA THR A 145 6.68 14.97 -0.88
C THR A 145 7.20 14.23 0.34
N ASN A 146 8.46 14.46 0.71
CA ASN A 146 9.14 13.76 1.80
C ASN A 146 9.16 14.59 3.09
N ALA A 147 8.51 14.09 4.14
CA ALA A 147 8.43 14.74 5.44
C ALA A 147 9.42 14.22 6.49
N VAL A 148 10.46 13.43 6.15
CA VAL A 148 11.44 12.89 7.13
C VAL A 148 12.11 14.02 7.91
N ASN A 149 12.65 15.03 7.22
CA ASN A 149 13.44 16.09 7.87
C ASN A 149 12.62 17.34 8.19
N LYS A 150 11.59 17.61 7.39
CA LYS A 150 10.84 18.87 7.42
C LYS A 150 9.40 18.62 7.01
N GLY A 151 8.44 19.19 7.74
CA GLY A 151 7.02 19.03 7.50
C GLY A 151 6.19 19.70 8.59
N ASN A 152 4.86 19.59 8.52
CA ASN A 152 3.96 20.08 9.57
C ASN A 152 3.42 18.90 10.42
N PHE A 153 2.40 19.15 11.24
CA PHE A 153 1.83 18.13 12.14
C PHE A 153 1.29 16.88 11.42
N THR A 154 0.90 16.95 10.14
CA THR A 154 0.29 15.80 9.45
C THR A 154 1.27 14.66 9.24
N ARG A 155 2.59 14.91 9.32
CA ARG A 155 3.61 13.86 9.28
C ARG A 155 3.57 12.89 10.47
N TYR A 156 2.84 13.26 11.53
CA TYR A 156 2.61 12.44 12.74
C TYR A 156 1.25 11.75 12.74
N ILE A 157 0.49 11.83 11.65
CA ILE A 157 -0.65 10.93 11.47
C ILE A 157 -0.05 9.53 11.41
N ASN A 158 -0.61 8.57 12.14
CA ASN A 158 -0.04 7.23 12.17
C ASN A 158 -0.63 6.34 11.07
N HIS A 159 0.09 5.27 10.77
CA HIS A 159 -0.35 4.26 9.82
C HIS A 159 -1.44 3.35 10.41
N SER A 160 -2.44 2.98 9.61
CA SER A 160 -3.23 1.75 9.80
C SER A 160 -3.68 1.18 8.45
N SER A 161 -3.61 -0.14 8.26
CA SER A 161 -4.25 -0.85 7.13
C SER A 161 -5.72 -1.18 7.35
N VAL A 162 -6.13 -1.34 8.61
CA VAL A 162 -7.42 -1.96 8.94
C VAL A 162 -8.52 -0.94 9.15
N ASP A 163 -8.18 0.17 9.79
CA ASP A 163 -9.18 1.17 10.16
C ASP A 163 -8.62 2.57 10.03
N THR A 164 -8.50 3.01 8.78
CA THR A 164 -8.17 4.39 8.45
C THR A 164 -9.38 5.30 8.63
N ASN A 165 -9.15 6.49 9.14
CA ASN A 165 -10.13 7.57 9.14
C ASN A 165 -9.68 8.78 8.32
N ILE A 166 -8.47 8.73 7.77
CA ILE A 166 -7.87 9.72 6.86
C ILE A 166 -7.50 9.06 5.53
N GLU A 167 -7.71 9.79 4.44
CA GLU A 167 -7.25 9.45 3.09
C GLU A 167 -6.43 10.61 2.52
N ALA A 168 -5.30 10.28 1.89
CA ALA A 168 -4.44 11.22 1.22
C ALA A 168 -4.81 11.31 -0.27
N MET A 169 -5.02 12.52 -0.78
CA MET A 169 -5.38 12.74 -2.18
C MET A 169 -4.57 13.88 -2.78
N THR A 170 -3.99 13.69 -3.96
CA THR A 170 -3.31 14.77 -4.67
C THR A 170 -4.32 15.79 -5.21
N ARG A 171 -3.97 17.07 -5.10
CA ARG A 171 -4.77 18.19 -5.62
C ARG A 171 -3.87 19.19 -6.32
N LYS A 172 -4.29 19.63 -7.50
CA LYS A 172 -3.64 20.70 -8.24
C LYS A 172 -4.12 22.07 -7.74
N LEU A 173 -3.21 22.88 -7.22
CA LEU A 173 -3.47 24.24 -6.78
C LEU A 173 -3.48 25.23 -7.98
N PRO A 174 -3.98 26.47 -7.79
CA PRO A 174 -4.11 27.45 -8.89
C PRO A 174 -2.79 27.81 -9.56
N ASP A 175 -1.68 27.79 -8.83
CA ASP A 175 -0.33 28.05 -9.34
C ASP A 175 0.29 26.84 -10.07
N GLY A 176 -0.44 25.74 -10.17
CA GLY A 176 -0.01 24.50 -10.81
C GLY A 176 0.82 23.59 -9.91
N THR A 177 1.05 23.93 -8.64
CA THR A 177 1.64 22.99 -7.69
C THR A 177 0.69 21.81 -7.42
N ILE A 178 1.26 20.67 -7.06
CA ILE A 178 0.51 19.46 -6.67
C ILE A 178 0.84 19.20 -5.21
N GLU A 179 -0.20 19.18 -4.39
CA GLU A 179 -0.09 18.95 -2.95
C GLU A 179 -0.91 17.73 -2.52
N VAL A 180 -0.49 17.09 -1.45
CA VAL A 180 -1.17 15.95 -0.85
C VAL A 180 -2.14 16.46 0.21
N CYS A 181 -3.42 16.48 -0.12
CA CYS A 181 -4.48 16.94 0.78
C CYS A 181 -5.08 15.76 1.55
N LEU A 182 -5.24 15.91 2.87
CA LEU A 182 -5.77 14.89 3.74
C LEU A 182 -7.25 15.13 4.05
N PHE A 183 -8.08 14.11 3.84
CA PHE A 183 -9.53 14.16 4.05
C PHE A 183 -10.00 13.05 4.97
N THR A 184 -11.09 13.29 5.70
CA THR A 184 -11.69 12.24 6.53
C THR A 184 -12.50 11.25 5.68
N THR A 185 -12.31 9.95 5.90
CA THR A 185 -13.07 8.88 5.21
C THR A 185 -14.36 8.49 5.94
N LYS A 186 -14.42 8.80 7.24
CA LYS A 186 -15.56 8.60 8.13
C LYS A 186 -15.68 9.76 9.14
N LYS A 187 -16.71 9.73 9.99
CA LYS A 187 -16.80 10.68 11.11
C LYS A 187 -15.70 10.34 12.11
N ILE A 188 -14.97 11.35 12.59
CA ILE A 188 -13.98 11.22 13.67
C ILE A 188 -14.64 11.70 14.97
N LEU A 189 -14.60 10.86 15.99
CA LEU A 189 -15.16 11.14 17.31
C LEU A 189 -14.12 11.81 18.21
N PRO A 190 -14.55 12.65 19.18
CA PRO A 190 -13.62 13.26 20.12
C PRO A 190 -12.77 12.22 20.84
N GLY A 191 -11.48 12.52 20.99
CA GLY A 191 -10.49 11.62 21.55
C GLY A 191 -9.90 10.60 20.58
N GLU A 192 -10.47 10.36 19.40
CA GLU A 192 -9.93 9.38 18.44
C GLU A 192 -8.60 9.84 17.80
N GLN A 193 -7.74 8.87 17.50
CA GLN A 193 -6.53 9.08 16.72
C GLN A 193 -6.84 9.20 15.22
N LEU A 194 -6.13 10.09 14.53
CA LEU A 194 -6.14 10.17 13.08
C LEU A 194 -5.16 9.12 12.51
N LEU A 195 -5.65 8.30 11.58
CA LEU A 195 -4.94 7.18 10.97
C LEU A 195 -5.13 7.19 9.46
N SER A 196 -4.03 7.07 8.72
CA SER A 196 -3.99 6.95 7.26
C SER A 196 -3.35 5.62 6.85
N SER A 197 -3.66 5.10 5.67
CA SER A 197 -2.89 3.97 5.12
C SER A 197 -1.69 4.53 4.38
N TYR A 198 -0.51 3.97 4.67
CA TYR A 198 0.75 4.26 3.96
C TYR A 198 1.07 3.17 2.92
N GLY A 199 0.16 2.22 2.71
CA GLY A 199 0.39 1.01 1.92
C GLY A 199 1.16 -0.06 2.71
N GLY A 200 1.07 -1.30 2.24
CA GLY A 200 1.57 -2.45 2.99
C GLY A 200 3.09 -2.54 3.13
N GLN A 201 3.83 -1.81 2.30
CA GLN A 201 5.30 -1.74 2.37
C GLN A 201 5.79 -0.91 3.56
N TYR A 202 4.91 -0.16 4.24
CA TYR A 202 5.34 0.72 5.33
C TYR A 202 5.94 -0.07 6.49
N TRP A 203 5.32 -1.15 6.92
CA TRP A 203 5.90 -1.99 7.98
C TRP A 203 6.99 -2.89 7.46
N SER A 204 7.23 -2.92 6.13
CA SER A 204 8.10 -3.92 5.58
C SER A 204 9.59 -3.62 5.78
N VAL A 205 9.98 -2.34 5.78
CA VAL A 205 11.36 -2.01 6.13
C VAL A 205 11.59 -2.04 7.64
N LEU A 206 10.53 -1.92 8.44
CA LEU A 206 10.64 -1.96 9.88
C LEU A 206 10.66 -3.44 10.30
N PRO A 207 11.57 -3.86 11.20
CA PRO A 207 11.61 -5.23 11.69
C PRO A 207 10.50 -5.50 12.72
N ILE A 208 9.27 -5.02 12.46
CA ILE A 208 8.09 -5.19 13.32
C ILE A 208 6.85 -5.59 12.49
N ILE A 209 6.03 -6.48 13.04
CA ILE A 209 4.67 -6.71 12.55
C ILE A 209 3.75 -5.93 13.50
N PRO A 210 3.10 -4.85 13.03
CA PRO A 210 2.21 -4.10 13.88
C PRO A 210 0.96 -4.93 14.18
N GLU A 211 0.56 -4.81 15.42
CA GLU A 211 -0.80 -5.08 15.84
C GLU A 211 -1.81 -4.26 15.01
N PRO A 212 -3.04 -4.77 14.77
CA PRO A 212 -4.07 -3.98 14.12
C PRO A 212 -4.41 -2.73 14.93
N ILE A 213 -4.11 -1.57 14.36
CA ILE A 213 -4.42 -0.28 14.97
C ILE A 213 -5.78 0.20 14.44
N TYR A 214 -6.71 0.46 15.36
CA TYR A 214 -7.99 1.08 15.08
C TYR A 214 -8.02 2.52 15.58
N ALA A 215 -8.93 3.35 15.06
CA ALA A 215 -9.10 4.73 15.53
C ALA A 215 -9.38 4.81 17.05
N LYS A 216 -9.97 3.74 17.60
CA LYS A 216 -10.26 3.55 19.03
C LYS A 216 -9.20 2.76 19.81
N SER A 217 -8.12 2.26 19.19
CA SER A 217 -7.08 1.53 19.92
C SER A 217 -6.39 2.42 20.96
N TYR A 218 -6.21 3.68 20.60
CA TYR A 218 -5.70 4.73 21.47
C TYR A 218 -6.64 5.91 21.41
N THR A 219 -7.10 6.38 22.57
CA THR A 219 -7.97 7.55 22.67
C THR A 219 -7.43 8.55 23.69
N LEU A 220 -7.74 9.82 23.52
CA LEU A 220 -7.50 10.83 24.56
C LEU A 220 -8.64 10.84 25.58
N SER A 221 -8.28 10.72 26.85
CA SER A 221 -9.15 11.04 27.98
C SER A 221 -9.41 12.55 28.05
N SER A 222 -10.42 12.95 28.83
CA SER A 222 -10.75 14.37 29.06
C SER A 222 -9.60 15.19 29.69
N ASP A 223 -8.69 14.55 30.42
CA ASP A 223 -7.47 15.17 30.97
C ASP A 223 -6.26 15.11 30.02
N GLY A 224 -6.47 14.67 28.76
CA GLY A 224 -5.44 14.67 27.71
C GLY A 224 -4.41 13.56 27.84
N LYS A 225 -4.71 12.47 28.56
CA LYS A 225 -3.88 11.26 28.64
C LYS A 225 -4.29 10.25 27.57
N ILE A 226 -3.33 9.47 27.11
CA ILE A 226 -3.60 8.34 26.20
C ILE A 226 -4.19 7.19 27.02
N ILE A 227 -5.38 6.75 26.64
CA ILE A 227 -5.98 5.49 27.09
C ILE A 227 -5.71 4.45 26.01
N LYS A 228 -5.00 3.38 26.38
CA LYS A 228 -4.87 2.17 25.56
C LYS A 228 -6.13 1.33 25.79
N ASN A 229 -6.98 1.20 24.78
CA ASN A 229 -8.19 0.39 24.87
C ASN A 229 -7.85 -1.09 24.59
N GLU A 230 -8.51 -2.03 25.28
CA GLU A 230 -8.19 -3.47 25.37
C GLU A 230 -8.32 -4.29 24.07
N ILE A 231 -8.28 -3.70 22.87
CA ILE A 231 -7.88 -4.51 21.70
C ILE A 231 -6.39 -4.73 21.90
N PRO A 232 -5.98 -5.90 22.41
CA PRO A 232 -4.71 -6.02 23.10
C PRO A 232 -3.61 -5.90 22.08
N ILE A 233 -2.85 -4.81 22.15
CA ILE A 233 -1.58 -4.65 21.45
C ILE A 233 -0.55 -5.46 22.24
N GLU A 234 -0.48 -6.76 21.97
CA GLU A 234 0.67 -7.60 22.28
C GLU A 234 1.53 -7.57 21.03
N GLY A 235 2.58 -6.74 21.02
CA GLY A 235 3.61 -6.86 19.99
C GLY A 235 4.08 -8.31 19.95
N ARG A 236 3.58 -9.10 19.00
CA ARG A 236 4.09 -10.45 18.82
C ARG A 236 5.47 -10.25 18.26
N ALA A 237 6.48 -10.51 19.09
CA ALA A 237 7.83 -10.75 18.66
C ALA A 237 7.91 -12.05 17.83
N ASN A 238 7.10 -12.17 16.76
CA ASN A 238 7.10 -13.31 15.85
C ASN A 238 7.72 -12.93 14.50
N PHE A 239 8.84 -12.18 14.54
CA PHE A 239 9.81 -12.21 13.45
C PHE A 239 10.50 -13.58 13.33
N ASN A 240 10.32 -14.48 14.29
CA ASN A 240 10.85 -15.83 14.25
C ASN A 240 9.82 -16.88 13.80
N ASP A 241 8.72 -16.50 13.12
CA ASP A 241 8.01 -17.48 12.28
C ASP A 241 8.47 -17.34 10.82
N PRO A 242 9.51 -18.09 10.39
CA PRO A 242 9.98 -18.10 9.01
C PRO A 242 8.87 -18.23 7.96
N LYS A 243 7.72 -18.83 8.30
CA LYS A 243 6.63 -19.06 7.36
C LYS A 243 5.92 -17.76 6.96
N LEU A 244 5.78 -16.79 7.87
CA LEU A 244 5.15 -15.50 7.57
C LEU A 244 6.10 -14.59 6.79
N ILE A 245 7.40 -14.66 7.08
CA ILE A 245 8.45 -13.96 6.32
C ILE A 245 8.52 -14.49 4.89
N ASP A 246 8.46 -15.80 4.70
CA ASP A 246 8.51 -16.42 3.36
C ASP A 246 7.32 -15.95 2.48
N LEU A 247 6.10 -15.83 3.02
CA LEU A 247 4.92 -15.34 2.28
C LEU A 247 4.99 -13.85 1.96
N ARG A 248 5.53 -13.04 2.88
CA ARG A 248 5.73 -11.61 2.65
C ARG A 248 6.84 -11.34 1.62
N ASN A 249 7.98 -12.03 1.74
CA ASN A 249 9.07 -11.96 0.77
C ASN A 249 8.63 -12.41 -0.62
N ALA A 250 7.74 -13.39 -0.72
CA ALA A 250 7.15 -13.83 -1.98
C ALA A 250 6.40 -12.70 -2.72
N LEU A 251 5.71 -11.80 -2.00
CA LEU A 251 5.05 -10.64 -2.60
C LEU A 251 6.03 -9.51 -2.96
N GLU A 252 7.06 -9.31 -2.14
CA GLU A 252 8.05 -8.24 -2.35
C GLU A 252 9.03 -8.54 -3.50
N LEU A 253 9.50 -9.78 -3.60
CA LEU A 253 10.47 -10.22 -4.61
C LEU A 253 9.88 -10.23 -6.03
N GLY A 254 8.56 -10.07 -6.15
CA GLY A 254 7.81 -9.88 -7.38
C GLY A 254 8.45 -10.47 -8.62
N ILE A 255 8.76 -11.78 -8.64
CA ILE A 255 9.44 -12.55 -9.70
C ILE A 255 10.01 -11.68 -10.85
N ASP A 256 10.97 -10.80 -10.55
CA ASP A 256 11.46 -9.81 -11.52
C ASP A 256 12.56 -10.38 -12.43
N GLU A 257 13.04 -11.60 -12.14
CA GLU A 257 14.01 -12.31 -12.98
C GLU A 257 13.41 -13.64 -13.48
N LEU A 258 12.56 -13.55 -14.50
CA LEU A 258 12.46 -14.66 -15.44
C LEU A 258 13.74 -14.63 -16.29
N PRO A 259 14.46 -15.75 -16.45
CA PRO A 259 15.65 -15.80 -17.29
C PRO A 259 15.35 -15.21 -18.68
N ASN A 260 16.20 -14.28 -19.12
CA ASN A 260 16.14 -13.67 -20.45
C ASN A 260 16.00 -14.77 -21.51
N GLY A 261 14.88 -14.81 -22.21
CA GLY A 261 14.66 -15.75 -23.30
C GLY A 261 13.21 -16.15 -23.58
N LEU A 262 12.28 -15.99 -22.65
CA LEU A 262 10.94 -16.59 -22.75
C LEU A 262 10.05 -15.97 -23.84
N LYS A 263 9.47 -16.84 -24.67
CA LYS A 263 8.48 -16.48 -25.70
C LYS A 263 7.12 -17.02 -25.33
N ARG A 264 6.10 -16.17 -25.46
CA ARG A 264 4.71 -16.46 -25.09
C ARG A 264 3.91 -16.96 -26.28
N THR A 265 3.24 -18.09 -26.13
CA THR A 265 2.40 -18.66 -27.22
C THR A 265 0.95 -18.94 -26.81
N THR A 266 0.46 -18.39 -25.70
CA THR A 266 -0.98 -18.49 -25.38
C THR A 266 -1.76 -17.31 -25.97
N SER A 267 -2.92 -17.58 -26.57
CA SER A 267 -3.83 -16.54 -27.05
C SER A 267 -4.43 -15.77 -25.87
N TYR A 268 -3.78 -14.68 -25.45
CA TYR A 268 -4.18 -13.80 -24.34
C TYR A 268 -5.59 -13.21 -24.48
N LYS A 269 -6.18 -13.25 -25.68
CA LYS A 269 -7.51 -12.72 -25.99
C LYS A 269 -8.65 -13.29 -25.12
N LYS A 270 -8.42 -14.35 -24.33
CA LYS A 270 -9.43 -14.99 -23.48
C LYS A 270 -9.26 -14.77 -21.97
N ILE A 271 -8.22 -14.08 -21.50
CA ILE A 271 -8.04 -13.81 -20.06
C ILE A 271 -8.90 -12.62 -19.66
N LYS A 272 -9.68 -12.77 -18.58
CA LYS A 272 -10.53 -11.70 -18.06
C LYS A 272 -9.68 -10.62 -17.37
N GLU A 273 -10.02 -9.35 -17.59
CA GLU A 273 -9.47 -8.27 -16.78
C GLU A 273 -10.05 -8.32 -15.37
N VAL A 274 -9.25 -7.91 -14.37
CA VAL A 274 -9.71 -7.76 -12.99
C VAL A 274 -10.78 -6.66 -12.94
N PRO A 275 -12.01 -6.94 -12.46
CA PRO A 275 -13.00 -5.90 -12.23
C PRO A 275 -12.50 -4.89 -11.18
N PRO A 276 -12.76 -3.57 -11.31
CA PRO A 276 -12.26 -2.56 -10.37
C PRO A 276 -12.62 -2.83 -8.89
N SER A 277 -13.81 -3.38 -8.64
CA SER A 277 -14.24 -3.77 -7.29
C SER A 277 -13.47 -4.95 -6.70
N LEU A 278 -12.92 -5.83 -7.55
CA LEU A 278 -12.08 -6.94 -7.16
C LEU A 278 -10.63 -6.46 -6.97
N ASP A 279 -10.15 -5.57 -7.84
CA ASP A 279 -8.79 -5.00 -7.77
C ASP A 279 -8.56 -4.32 -6.42
N LYS A 280 -9.51 -3.51 -5.96
CA LYS A 280 -9.46 -2.91 -4.62
C LYS A 280 -9.35 -3.94 -3.48
N LYS A 281 -10.00 -5.11 -3.62
CA LYS A 281 -9.91 -6.18 -2.61
C LYS A 281 -8.57 -6.91 -2.66
N ILE A 282 -8.00 -7.05 -3.86
CA ILE A 282 -6.67 -7.60 -4.07
C ILE A 282 -5.64 -6.69 -3.42
N GLU A 283 -5.69 -5.38 -3.66
CA GLU A 283 -4.78 -4.41 -3.05
C GLU A 283 -4.88 -4.40 -1.53
N GLN A 284 -6.09 -4.41 -0.97
CA GLN A 284 -6.29 -4.53 0.47
C GLN A 284 -5.68 -5.81 1.05
N PHE A 285 -5.80 -6.93 0.34
CA PHE A 285 -5.23 -8.21 0.76
C PHE A 285 -3.71 -8.25 0.64
N GLU A 286 -3.15 -7.71 -0.45
CA GLU A 286 -1.70 -7.54 -0.62
C GLU A 286 -1.12 -6.69 0.49
N ASP A 287 -1.78 -5.56 0.81
CA ASP A 287 -1.39 -4.71 1.93
C ASP A 287 -1.44 -5.47 3.26
N GLU A 288 -2.54 -6.18 3.56
CA GLU A 288 -2.65 -6.98 4.78
C GLU A 288 -1.53 -8.04 4.91
N ILE A 289 -1.17 -8.73 3.81
CA ILE A 289 -0.05 -9.70 3.82
C ILE A 289 1.28 -8.98 4.00
N LEU A 290 1.53 -7.88 3.30
CA LEU A 290 2.80 -7.17 3.42
C LEU A 290 3.02 -6.65 4.85
N GLU A 291 1.94 -6.27 5.53
CA GLU A 291 2.03 -5.76 6.90
C GLU A 291 2.11 -6.87 7.95
N ARG A 292 1.34 -7.95 7.78
CA ARG A 292 1.14 -8.96 8.84
C ARG A 292 1.63 -10.36 8.50
N GLY A 293 2.04 -10.57 7.27
CA GLY A 293 2.22 -11.90 6.69
C GLY A 293 0.91 -12.62 6.37
N MET A 294 -0.22 -12.30 7.02
CA MET A 294 -1.50 -13.00 6.79
C MET A 294 -2.73 -12.17 7.22
N PRO A 295 -3.88 -12.27 6.50
CA PRO A 295 -5.14 -11.63 6.90
C PRO A 295 -5.67 -12.11 8.25
N LEU A 296 -6.31 -11.22 9.01
CA LEU A 296 -6.79 -11.51 10.38
C LEU A 296 -7.85 -12.60 10.47
N ASN A 297 -8.59 -12.82 9.39
CA ASN A 297 -9.60 -13.87 9.33
C ASN A 297 -9.00 -15.24 8.99
N LEU A 298 -7.71 -15.33 8.67
CA LEU A 298 -7.06 -16.58 8.27
C LEU A 298 -5.96 -16.92 9.27
N GLU A 299 -5.85 -18.20 9.61
CA GLU A 299 -4.74 -18.73 10.40
C GLU A 299 -4.00 -19.77 9.56
N LEU A 300 -2.67 -19.73 9.57
CA LEU A 300 -1.81 -20.63 8.82
C LEU A 300 -1.66 -21.91 9.61
N ILE A 301 -2.21 -23.02 9.10
CA ILE A 301 -1.99 -24.34 9.68
C ILE A 301 -0.61 -24.86 9.25
N SER A 302 -0.36 -24.83 7.94
CA SER A 302 0.87 -25.37 7.36
C SER A 302 1.26 -24.61 6.10
N CYS A 303 2.56 -24.50 5.86
CA CYS A 303 3.12 -24.00 4.61
C CYS A 303 4.30 -24.91 4.27
N SER A 304 4.14 -25.73 3.23
CA SER A 304 5.24 -26.57 2.73
C SER A 304 5.98 -25.90 1.57
N SER A 305 5.31 -24.96 0.87
CA SER A 305 5.90 -24.10 -0.15
C SER A 305 5.01 -22.88 -0.42
N ILE A 306 5.51 -21.90 -1.17
CA ILE A 306 4.71 -20.77 -1.68
C ILE A 306 3.47 -21.23 -2.50
N LEU A 307 3.48 -22.45 -3.03
CA LEU A 307 2.38 -23.01 -3.82
C LEU A 307 1.40 -23.85 -2.99
N HIS A 308 1.82 -24.32 -1.82
CA HIS A 308 1.06 -25.24 -0.97
C HIS A 308 0.99 -24.69 0.45
N PHE A 309 -0.17 -24.12 0.77
CA PHE A 309 -0.48 -23.67 2.11
C PHE A 309 -1.87 -24.15 2.53
N ASP A 310 -1.97 -24.48 3.81
CA ASP A 310 -3.20 -24.79 4.49
C ASP A 310 -3.54 -23.66 5.43
N LEU A 311 -4.69 -23.06 5.20
CA LEU A 311 -5.26 -22.03 6.07
C LEU A 311 -6.47 -22.60 6.79
N ILE A 312 -6.88 -21.96 7.87
CA ILE A 312 -8.17 -22.15 8.51
C ILE A 312 -8.84 -20.79 8.65
N LEU A 313 -10.14 -20.72 8.40
CA LEU A 313 -10.90 -19.51 8.70
C LEU A 313 -10.95 -19.37 10.24
N SER A 314 -10.39 -18.30 10.80
CA SER A 314 -10.31 -18.12 12.25
C SER A 314 -11.68 -18.29 12.90
N LYS A 315 -11.73 -18.90 14.10
CA LYS A 315 -12.99 -19.07 14.85
C LYS A 315 -13.69 -17.75 15.17
N LYS A 316 -12.94 -16.64 15.23
CA LYS A 316 -13.46 -15.29 15.46
C LYS A 316 -13.93 -14.60 14.17
N ALA A 317 -13.62 -15.16 13.00
CA ALA A 317 -14.00 -14.59 11.73
C ALA A 317 -15.51 -14.75 11.48
N LYS A 318 -16.04 -13.89 10.62
CA LYS A 318 -17.38 -14.09 10.04
C LYS A 318 -17.29 -15.14 8.93
N LYS A 319 -18.40 -15.84 8.68
CA LYS A 319 -18.51 -16.76 7.53
C LYS A 319 -18.16 -16.02 6.22
N ILE A 320 -17.43 -16.68 5.33
CA ILE A 320 -17.18 -16.18 3.98
C ILE A 320 -18.28 -16.72 3.07
N LYS A 321 -19.03 -15.82 2.42
CA LYS A 321 -20.14 -16.23 1.54
C LYS A 321 -19.61 -16.84 0.24
N LYS A 322 -20.35 -17.78 -0.35
CA LYS A 322 -20.11 -18.28 -1.71
C LYS A 322 -19.85 -17.14 -2.71
N GLY A 323 -18.83 -17.31 -3.54
CA GLY A 323 -18.39 -16.35 -4.56
C GLY A 323 -17.56 -15.19 -4.02
N SER A 324 -17.37 -15.08 -2.70
CA SER A 324 -16.54 -14.03 -2.12
C SER A 324 -15.06 -14.27 -2.41
N PHE A 325 -14.32 -13.18 -2.55
CA PHE A 325 -12.86 -13.16 -2.59
C PHE A 325 -12.30 -13.70 -1.26
N VAL A 326 -11.29 -14.56 -1.36
CA VAL A 326 -10.58 -15.16 -0.21
C VAL A 326 -9.12 -14.71 -0.18
N GLY A 327 -8.49 -14.54 -1.33
CA GLY A 327 -7.10 -14.09 -1.43
C GLY A 327 -6.54 -14.16 -2.84
N VAL A 328 -5.23 -13.92 -2.98
CA VAL A 328 -4.47 -14.08 -4.22
C VAL A 328 -3.22 -14.93 -4.01
N TYR A 329 -2.74 -15.57 -5.07
CA TYR A 329 -1.38 -16.10 -5.09
C TYR A 329 -0.40 -14.99 -5.49
N GLY A 330 0.61 -14.79 -4.63
CA GLY A 330 1.71 -13.86 -4.86
C GLY A 330 2.69 -14.41 -5.90
N GLY A 331 2.68 -13.82 -7.09
CA GLY A 331 3.66 -14.07 -8.14
C GLY A 331 3.45 -13.06 -9.24
N ARG A 332 4.27 -12.00 -9.28
CA ARG A 332 4.18 -11.00 -10.36
C ARG A 332 4.76 -11.59 -11.62
N TRP A 333 3.98 -11.70 -12.69
CA TRP A 333 4.49 -12.14 -14.00
C TRP A 333 4.52 -10.94 -14.97
N ASN A 334 5.68 -10.30 -15.09
CA ASN A 334 5.85 -9.07 -15.89
C ASN A 334 5.75 -9.36 -17.40
N LEU A 335 4.96 -8.55 -18.13
CA LEU A 335 4.58 -8.78 -19.52
C LEU A 335 5.47 -8.08 -20.59
N SER A 336 6.64 -7.53 -20.28
CA SER A 336 7.28 -6.48 -21.11
C SER A 336 8.17 -6.83 -22.33
N GLU A 337 8.38 -8.09 -22.76
CA GLU A 337 9.28 -8.38 -23.92
C GLU A 337 8.59 -8.98 -25.17
N LYS A 338 9.07 -8.58 -26.37
CA LYS A 338 8.54 -9.00 -27.69
C LYS A 338 8.97 -10.45 -28.05
N PRO A 339 8.11 -11.22 -28.76
CA PRO A 339 8.34 -12.64 -29.03
C PRO A 339 9.32 -12.89 -30.19
N LEU A 340 10.05 -14.00 -30.13
CA LEU A 340 11.00 -14.44 -31.17
C LEU A 340 10.92 -15.95 -31.53
N SER A 341 9.81 -16.70 -31.50
CA SER A 341 9.69 -18.18 -31.83
C SER A 341 10.73 -19.22 -31.28
N HIS A 342 10.22 -20.36 -30.80
CA HIS A 342 10.92 -21.58 -30.33
C HIS A 342 11.03 -21.79 -28.81
N ASP A 343 10.89 -23.08 -28.45
CA ASP A 343 10.49 -23.68 -27.16
C ASP A 343 11.40 -23.33 -25.96
N ILE A 344 10.80 -22.91 -24.82
CA ILE A 344 11.54 -22.58 -23.57
C ILE A 344 10.75 -22.94 -22.29
N GLN A 345 11.51 -23.43 -21.29
CA GLN A 345 11.17 -23.65 -19.88
C GLN A 345 11.21 -22.34 -19.06
N SER A 346 10.26 -22.12 -18.14
CA SER A 346 10.41 -21.12 -17.07
C SER A 346 10.60 -21.80 -15.72
N GLY A 347 11.64 -21.40 -14.98
CA GLY A 347 11.94 -21.88 -13.63
C GLY A 347 11.85 -20.76 -12.59
N ILE A 348 11.14 -20.97 -11.47
CA ILE A 348 11.31 -20.17 -10.25
C ILE A 348 12.36 -20.88 -9.40
N LYS A 349 13.39 -20.15 -8.93
CA LYS A 349 14.40 -20.68 -7.98
C LYS A 349 14.06 -20.19 -6.58
N TYR A 350 13.73 -21.12 -5.68
CA TYR A 350 13.59 -20.83 -4.25
C TYR A 350 14.26 -21.93 -3.43
N LYS A 351 15.23 -21.55 -2.58
CA LYS A 351 15.96 -22.44 -1.65
C LYS A 351 16.35 -23.79 -2.31
N ASP A 352 17.13 -23.71 -3.39
CA ASP A 352 17.69 -24.84 -4.18
C ASP A 352 16.71 -25.77 -4.90
N LYS A 353 15.42 -25.44 -4.96
CA LYS A 353 14.43 -26.17 -5.76
C LYS A 353 14.04 -25.39 -7.02
N HIS A 354 14.08 -26.09 -8.16
CA HIS A 354 13.63 -25.58 -9.45
C HIS A 354 12.15 -25.87 -9.64
N LEU A 355 11.32 -24.83 -9.72
CA LEU A 355 9.91 -24.97 -10.06
C LEU A 355 9.69 -24.66 -11.53
N VAL A 356 9.53 -25.70 -12.35
CA VAL A 356 9.50 -25.59 -13.82
C VAL A 356 8.07 -25.67 -14.32
N LEU A 357 7.50 -24.56 -14.79
CA LEU A 357 6.27 -24.59 -15.58
C LEU A 357 6.64 -24.87 -17.04
N ARG A 358 6.45 -26.12 -17.47
CA ARG A 358 6.53 -26.49 -18.89
C ARG A 358 5.23 -26.08 -19.57
N GLN A 359 5.31 -25.19 -20.56
CA GLN A 359 4.24 -25.02 -21.52
C GLN A 359 4.40 -26.10 -22.60
N ASP A 360 3.87 -27.29 -22.33
CA ASP A 360 3.55 -28.20 -23.43
C ASP A 360 2.49 -27.50 -24.31
N LYS A 361 2.42 -27.81 -25.61
CA LYS A 361 1.38 -27.28 -26.52
C LYS A 361 -0.04 -27.63 -26.06
N SER A 362 -0.16 -28.50 -25.06
CA SER A 362 -1.37 -28.90 -24.34
C SER A 362 -1.66 -28.08 -23.05
N PHE A 363 -0.76 -27.19 -22.62
CA PHE A 363 -0.84 -26.46 -21.35
C PHE A 363 -1.92 -25.39 -21.39
N ASN A 364 -3.11 -25.77 -20.92
CA ASN A 364 -4.22 -24.86 -20.76
C ASN A 364 -4.22 -24.30 -19.33
N PHE A 365 -3.88 -23.01 -19.16
CA PHE A 365 -4.02 -22.32 -17.87
C PHE A 365 -5.46 -22.41 -17.30
N SER A 366 -6.47 -22.62 -18.15
CA SER A 366 -7.84 -22.89 -17.70
C SER A 366 -8.03 -24.25 -17.04
N LYS A 367 -7.01 -25.13 -17.07
CA LYS A 367 -6.95 -26.44 -16.41
C LYS A 367 -6.01 -26.48 -15.21
N MET A 368 -5.44 -25.34 -14.77
CA MET A 368 -4.90 -25.24 -13.40
C MET A 368 -6.06 -25.39 -12.42
N ILE A 369 -6.41 -26.63 -12.12
CA ILE A 369 -7.33 -26.97 -11.07
C ILE A 369 -6.51 -26.84 -9.79
N SER A 370 -6.57 -25.68 -9.13
CA SER A 370 -6.44 -25.72 -7.69
C SER A 370 -7.66 -26.52 -7.22
N SER A 371 -7.41 -27.78 -6.91
CA SER A 371 -8.39 -28.53 -6.15
C SER A 371 -8.13 -28.09 -4.73
N SER A 372 -9.04 -27.29 -4.16
CA SER A 372 -9.11 -27.30 -2.71
C SER A 372 -9.44 -28.72 -2.32
N GLU A 373 -8.63 -29.36 -1.48
CA GLU A 373 -8.88 -30.74 -1.04
C GLU A 373 -10.28 -30.92 -0.44
N HIS A 374 -10.89 -29.83 0.01
CA HIS A 374 -12.24 -29.77 0.59
C HIS A 374 -13.32 -29.19 -0.34
N GLY A 375 -13.02 -28.97 -1.62
CA GLY A 375 -13.97 -28.45 -2.62
C GLY A 375 -14.56 -27.05 -2.32
N ASN A 376 -13.93 -26.28 -1.44
CA ASN A 376 -14.44 -25.01 -0.93
C ASN A 376 -13.85 -23.76 -1.61
N LEU A 377 -12.80 -23.89 -2.44
CA LEU A 377 -12.16 -22.75 -3.12
C LEU A 377 -12.06 -22.94 -4.63
N LYS A 378 -12.09 -21.82 -5.35
CA LYS A 378 -11.87 -21.71 -6.79
C LYS A 378 -10.76 -20.72 -7.06
N THR A 379 -9.75 -21.13 -7.83
CA THR A 379 -8.81 -20.20 -8.45
C THR A 379 -9.32 -19.72 -9.80
N SER A 380 -9.05 -18.46 -10.11
CA SER A 380 -9.35 -17.86 -11.41
C SER A 380 -8.20 -16.94 -11.80
N LEU A 381 -7.73 -17.06 -13.04
CA LEU A 381 -6.66 -16.24 -13.58
C LEU A 381 -7.25 -14.95 -14.17
N TYR A 382 -6.68 -13.81 -13.76
CA TYR A 382 -7.05 -12.49 -14.26
C TYR A 382 -5.83 -11.73 -14.76
N LYS A 383 -6.07 -10.69 -15.56
CA LYS A 383 -5.08 -9.68 -15.95
C LYS A 383 -5.36 -8.36 -15.23
N ARG A 384 -4.38 -7.81 -14.51
CA ARG A 384 -4.39 -6.42 -14.01
C ARG A 384 -3.92 -5.48 -15.11
N SER A 385 -4.79 -4.56 -15.51
CA SER A 385 -4.56 -3.69 -16.68
C SER A 385 -3.55 -2.58 -16.42
N ASP A 386 -3.47 -2.09 -15.18
CA ASP A 386 -2.55 -1.03 -14.73
C ASP A 386 -1.08 -1.49 -14.69
N ARG A 387 -0.84 -2.74 -14.28
CA ARG A 387 0.51 -3.31 -14.10
C ARG A 387 0.93 -4.27 -15.20
N ASN A 388 0.03 -4.55 -16.15
CA ASN A 388 0.22 -5.58 -17.16
C ASN A 388 0.68 -6.90 -16.52
N GLU A 389 0.00 -7.29 -15.45
CA GLU A 389 0.35 -8.41 -14.57
C GLU A 389 -0.75 -9.49 -14.65
N LEU A 390 -0.38 -10.77 -14.53
CA LEU A 390 -1.34 -11.85 -14.33
C LEU A 390 -1.48 -12.15 -12.83
N ILE A 391 -2.69 -12.42 -12.37
CA ILE A 391 -2.95 -12.74 -10.96
C ILE A 391 -3.92 -13.90 -10.82
N LEU A 392 -3.62 -14.80 -9.89
CA LEU A 392 -4.49 -15.90 -9.52
C LEU A 392 -5.33 -15.50 -8.30
N VAL A 393 -6.61 -15.28 -8.55
CA VAL A 393 -7.60 -14.90 -7.53
C VAL A 393 -8.26 -16.15 -6.98
N ILE A 394 -8.29 -16.26 -5.64
CA ILE A 394 -8.95 -17.33 -4.91
C ILE A 394 -10.30 -16.82 -4.42
N SER A 395 -11.36 -17.57 -4.71
CA SER A 395 -12.74 -17.27 -4.29
C SER A 395 -13.42 -18.47 -3.66
N ALA A 396 -14.39 -18.24 -2.79
CA ALA A 396 -15.16 -19.29 -2.12
C ALA A 396 -16.13 -19.98 -3.10
N LEU A 397 -16.11 -21.31 -3.20
CA LEU A 397 -17.08 -22.09 -3.99
C LEU A 397 -18.42 -22.32 -3.29
N ARG A 398 -18.40 -22.27 -1.95
CA ARG A 398 -19.55 -22.38 -1.05
C ARG A 398 -19.37 -21.43 0.12
N ASP A 399 -20.36 -21.34 1.00
CA ASP A 399 -20.16 -20.68 2.29
C ASP A 399 -19.07 -21.44 3.07
N ILE A 400 -18.09 -20.68 3.58
CA ILE A 400 -17.00 -21.18 4.43
C ILE A 400 -17.30 -20.72 5.85
N LEU A 401 -17.41 -21.68 6.77
CA LEU A 401 -17.71 -21.45 8.18
C LEU A 401 -16.43 -21.28 9.00
N PRO A 402 -16.47 -20.51 10.10
CA PRO A 402 -15.34 -20.40 11.02
C PRO A 402 -14.86 -21.78 11.49
N GLY A 403 -13.55 -22.00 11.48
CA GLY A 403 -12.90 -23.27 11.77
C GLY A 403 -12.76 -24.22 10.57
N GLU A 404 -13.29 -23.90 9.39
CA GLU A 404 -13.08 -24.74 8.21
C GLU A 404 -11.68 -24.56 7.61
N ARG A 405 -11.07 -25.69 7.24
CA ARG A 405 -9.76 -25.74 6.57
C ARG A 405 -9.89 -25.34 5.10
N LEU A 406 -8.97 -24.51 4.67
CA LEU A 406 -8.80 -23.95 3.34
C LEU A 406 -7.45 -24.43 2.82
N SER A 407 -7.44 -25.55 2.09
CA SER A 407 -6.21 -26.03 1.46
C SER A 407 -6.13 -25.46 0.05
N VAL A 408 -5.03 -24.80 -0.27
CA VAL A 408 -4.75 -24.36 -1.64
C VAL A 408 -3.50 -25.05 -2.12
N LYS A 409 -3.69 -26.03 -3.01
CA LYS A 409 -2.62 -26.77 -3.65
C LYS A 409 -2.57 -26.38 -5.12
N CYS A 410 -1.58 -25.57 -5.47
CA CYS A 410 -1.15 -25.47 -6.85
C CYS A 410 -0.26 -26.68 -7.15
N LYS A 411 -0.84 -27.72 -7.75
CA LYS A 411 -0.05 -28.88 -8.21
C LYS A 411 0.86 -28.45 -9.35
N ASP A 412 2.14 -28.80 -9.22
CA ASP A 412 3.05 -28.82 -10.35
C ASP A 412 2.66 -30.03 -11.21
N ILE A 413 2.46 -29.82 -12.52
CA ILE A 413 2.03 -30.90 -13.44
C ILE A 413 3.10 -31.98 -13.60
N ARG A 414 4.32 -31.77 -13.09
CA ARG A 414 5.38 -32.79 -13.06
C ARG A 414 5.10 -34.00 -12.16
N ASP A 415 4.12 -33.92 -11.27
CA ASP A 415 3.76 -35.02 -10.34
C ASP A 415 2.63 -35.94 -10.89
N GLN A 416 2.34 -35.87 -12.19
CA GLN A 416 1.50 -36.80 -12.97
C GLN A 416 2.29 -37.33 -14.15
#